data_AF-A0A2V6FK73-F1
#
_entry.id   AF-A0A2V6FK73-F1
#
_cell.length_a   1.000
_cell.length_b   1.000
_cell.length_c   1.000
_cell.angle_alpha   90.00
_cell.angle_beta   90.00
_cell.angle_gamma   90.00
#
_symmetry.space_group_name_H-M   'P 1'
#
loop_
_entity.id
_entity.type
_entity.pdbx_description
1 polymer ?
#
loop_
_entity_poly.entity_id
_entity_poly.type
_entity_poly.pdbx_seq_one_letter_code
_entity_poly.pdbx_strand_id
1 'polypeptide(L)'
;MDGQTTIRTGHTVTVAASVTADQVIVQSGGQITVNSTFILTLANGTGTDLDVFGTVNVAGVLTINAGAAVVAESGGTLKNSGTVNTTGTLTFASGGKYQHTYTTSAGTIPTGTWNAGSICEITGYTTYNTANSPPGGLAQNFYNFTWN
;
A
#
# COMPACT_ATOMS: atom_id res chain seq x y z
N MET A 1 -16.83 21.62 4.13
CA MET A 1 -15.36 21.53 4.17
C MET A 1 -15.10 20.08 4.46
N ASP A 2 -14.58 19.34 3.50
CA ASP A 2 -14.15 17.97 3.80
C ASP A 2 -12.81 18.06 4.53
N GLY A 3 -12.71 17.37 5.65
CA GLY A 3 -11.59 17.51 6.57
C GLY A 3 -10.44 16.61 6.15
N GLN A 4 -9.41 17.17 5.53
CA GLN A 4 -8.20 16.41 5.23
C GLN A 4 -7.46 16.04 6.53
N THR A 5 -7.18 14.75 6.71
CA THR A 5 -6.30 14.25 7.77
C THR A 5 -4.86 14.21 7.28
N THR A 6 -3.91 14.73 8.05
CA THR A 6 -2.48 14.69 7.67
C THR A 6 -1.66 13.97 8.74
N ILE A 7 -0.98 12.90 8.35
CA ILE A 7 0.04 12.23 9.16
C ILE A 7 1.38 12.89 8.86
N ARG A 8 1.92 13.61 9.84
CA ARG A 8 3.12 14.44 9.67
C ARG A 8 4.41 13.63 9.77
N THR A 9 5.49 14.19 9.25
CA THR A 9 6.86 13.67 9.41
C THR A 9 7.15 13.29 10.87
N GLY A 10 7.75 12.13 11.08
CA GLY A 10 8.11 11.59 12.40
C GLY A 10 6.94 11.00 13.20
N HIS A 11 5.70 11.05 12.69
CA HIS A 11 4.54 10.49 13.38
C HIS A 11 4.13 9.16 12.77
N THR A 12 3.74 8.23 13.65
CA THR A 12 3.09 6.98 13.27
C THR A 12 1.67 6.96 13.83
N VAL A 13 0.69 6.71 12.96
CA VAL A 13 -0.69 6.39 13.33
C VAL A 13 -0.93 4.91 13.14
N THR A 14 -1.46 4.26 14.18
CA THR A 14 -1.75 2.82 14.16
C THR A 14 -3.25 2.59 14.11
N VAL A 15 -3.70 1.84 13.10
CA VAL A 15 -5.07 1.34 13.01
C VAL A 15 -5.19 0.13 13.94
N ALA A 16 -5.68 0.39 15.16
CA ALA A 16 -5.91 -0.61 16.22
C ALA A 16 -7.39 -0.96 16.43
N ALA A 17 -8.25 -0.45 15.54
CA ALA A 17 -9.65 -0.82 15.38
C ALA A 17 -9.99 -0.59 13.91
N SER A 18 -10.83 -1.43 13.31
CA SER A 18 -11.21 -1.26 11.91
C SER A 18 -11.93 0.08 11.72
N VAL A 19 -11.49 0.85 10.72
CA VAL A 19 -11.92 2.23 10.53
C VAL A 19 -12.06 2.53 9.05
N THR A 20 -12.97 3.45 8.73
CA THR A 20 -13.05 4.06 7.41
C THR A 20 -12.43 5.45 7.47
N ALA A 21 -11.56 5.77 6.51
CA ALA A 21 -11.00 7.09 6.35
C ALA A 21 -11.41 7.69 5.00
N ASP A 22 -11.49 9.01 4.97
CA ASP A 22 -11.63 9.81 3.77
C ASP A 22 -10.78 11.09 3.92
N GLN A 23 -10.12 11.40 2.81
CA GLN A 23 -8.92 12.19 2.56
C GLN A 23 -7.83 12.16 3.64
N VAL A 24 -6.80 11.33 3.40
CA VAL A 24 -5.59 11.26 4.22
C VAL A 24 -4.33 11.56 3.40
N ILE A 25 -3.48 12.45 3.90
CA ILE A 25 -2.09 12.62 3.43
C ILE A 25 -1.13 11.98 4.43
N VAL A 26 -0.23 11.12 3.96
CA VAL A 26 0.93 10.64 4.72
C VAL A 26 2.16 11.36 4.22
N GLN A 27 2.63 12.37 4.94
CA GLN A 27 3.80 13.15 4.56
C GLN A 27 5.07 12.29 4.56
N SER A 28 6.12 12.74 3.87
CA SER A 28 7.43 12.09 3.92
C SER A 28 7.90 11.93 5.38
N GLY A 29 8.35 10.72 5.73
CA GLY A 29 8.71 10.35 7.10
C GLY A 29 7.53 10.18 8.08
N GLY A 30 6.29 10.38 7.64
CA GLY A 30 5.08 9.97 8.37
C GLY A 30 4.71 8.51 8.05
N GLN A 31 3.95 7.88 8.94
CA GLN A 31 3.56 6.48 8.77
C GLN A 31 2.14 6.17 9.22
N ILE A 32 1.44 5.35 8.44
CA ILE A 32 0.28 4.58 8.91
C ILE A 32 0.71 3.12 9.08
N THR A 33 0.34 2.50 10.19
CA THR A 33 0.43 1.04 10.38
C THR A 33 -0.96 0.45 10.53
N VAL A 34 -1.35 -0.42 9.60
CA VAL A 34 -2.55 -1.24 9.72
C VAL A 34 -2.19 -2.53 10.45
N ASN A 35 -2.49 -2.60 11.75
CA ASN A 35 -2.16 -3.77 12.56
C ASN A 35 -2.86 -5.02 12.02
N SER A 36 -2.25 -6.18 12.29
CA SER A 36 -2.88 -7.47 12.04
C SER A 36 -4.29 -7.50 12.65
N THR A 37 -5.23 -8.14 11.96
CA THR A 37 -6.66 -8.25 12.33
C THR A 37 -7.53 -7.06 11.96
N PHE A 38 -6.99 -5.84 11.80
CA PHE A 38 -7.81 -4.66 11.51
C PHE A 38 -7.83 -4.28 10.04
N ILE A 39 -8.88 -3.54 9.67
CA ILE A 39 -9.14 -3.07 8.32
C ILE A 39 -9.06 -1.54 8.30
N LEU A 40 -8.22 -0.99 7.43
CA LEU A 40 -8.34 0.39 6.97
C LEU A 40 -9.16 0.37 5.68
N THR A 41 -10.34 0.94 5.71
CA THR A 41 -11.19 1.12 4.52
C THR A 41 -11.06 2.56 4.04
N LEU A 42 -10.76 2.75 2.76
CA LEU A 42 -10.84 4.06 2.12
C LEU A 42 -12.21 4.20 1.46
N ALA A 43 -12.99 5.17 1.94
CA ALA A 43 -14.23 5.55 1.28
C ALA A 43 -13.92 6.32 -0.01
N ASN A 44 -14.89 6.37 -0.91
CA ASN A 44 -14.84 7.29 -2.05
C ASN A 44 -15.34 8.65 -1.59
N GLY A 45 -14.46 9.65 -1.59
CA GLY A 45 -14.79 11.05 -1.45
C GLY A 45 -14.52 11.84 -2.73
N THR A 46 -14.33 13.14 -2.59
CA THR A 46 -13.76 13.96 -3.68
C THR A 46 -12.24 13.94 -3.62
N GLY A 47 -11.57 13.78 -4.75
CA GLY A 47 -10.10 13.85 -4.81
C GLY A 47 -9.42 12.52 -4.44
N THR A 48 -8.13 12.58 -4.06
CA THR A 48 -7.38 11.42 -3.59
C THR A 48 -7.75 11.10 -2.14
N ASP A 49 -8.13 9.85 -1.86
CA ASP A 49 -8.56 9.43 -0.52
C ASP A 49 -7.39 9.00 0.37
N LEU A 50 -6.29 8.53 -0.24
CA LEU A 50 -5.01 8.30 0.44
C LEU A 50 -3.82 8.68 -0.44
N ASP A 51 -3.12 9.73 -0.04
CA ASP A 51 -1.96 10.29 -0.74
C ASP A 51 -0.67 10.08 0.09
N VAL A 52 0.27 9.30 -0.43
CA VAL A 52 1.36 8.70 0.36
C VAL A 52 2.73 9.16 -0.13
N PHE A 53 3.36 10.07 0.61
CA PHE A 53 4.77 10.46 0.49
C PHE A 53 5.66 9.75 1.52
N GLY A 54 5.05 9.21 2.59
CA GLY A 54 5.71 8.46 3.65
C GLY A 54 5.53 6.96 3.51
N THR A 55 5.10 6.29 4.59
CA THR A 55 4.90 4.84 4.58
C THR A 55 3.50 4.44 5.01
N VAL A 56 2.89 3.52 4.28
CA VAL A 56 1.72 2.76 4.74
C VAL A 56 2.15 1.31 4.88
N ASN A 57 2.19 0.82 6.12
CA ASN A 57 2.56 -0.55 6.45
C ASN A 57 1.30 -1.38 6.71
N VAL A 58 0.99 -2.30 5.81
CA VAL A 58 -0.21 -3.14 5.85
C VAL A 58 0.14 -4.54 6.36
N ALA A 59 -0.14 -4.78 7.64
CA ALA A 59 -0.08 -6.11 8.24
C ALA A 59 -1.48 -6.74 8.42
N GLY A 60 -2.53 -5.91 8.49
CA GLY A 60 -3.94 -6.31 8.44
C GLY A 60 -4.51 -6.28 7.02
N VAL A 61 -5.57 -5.49 6.82
CA VAL A 61 -6.21 -5.31 5.52
C VAL A 61 -6.33 -3.83 5.16
N LEU A 62 -5.91 -3.48 3.94
CA LEU A 62 -6.25 -2.21 3.30
C LEU A 62 -7.33 -2.48 2.24
N THR A 63 -8.49 -1.83 2.36
CA THR A 63 -9.58 -1.91 1.37
C THR A 63 -9.73 -0.57 0.67
N ILE A 64 -9.53 -0.57 -0.65
CA ILE A 64 -9.72 0.59 -1.53
C ILE A 64 -11.05 0.40 -2.25
N ASN A 65 -12.12 1.04 -1.75
CA ASN A 65 -13.46 0.88 -2.29
C ASN A 65 -13.57 1.39 -3.74
N ALA A 66 -14.61 0.95 -4.45
CA ALA A 66 -14.93 1.48 -5.77
C ALA A 66 -15.05 3.02 -5.73
N GLY A 67 -14.41 3.68 -6.70
CA GLY A 67 -14.32 5.14 -6.78
C GLY A 67 -13.16 5.74 -5.98
N ALA A 68 -12.70 5.08 -4.91
CA ALA A 68 -11.60 5.59 -4.12
C ALA A 68 -10.26 5.55 -4.88
N ALA A 69 -9.39 6.53 -4.62
CA ALA A 69 -8.09 6.72 -5.22
C ALA A 69 -6.98 6.74 -4.18
N VAL A 70 -5.98 5.87 -4.38
CA VAL A 70 -4.74 5.82 -3.61
C VAL A 70 -3.56 6.11 -4.52
N VAL A 71 -2.67 6.97 -4.07
CA VAL A 71 -1.41 7.24 -4.77
C VAL A 71 -0.23 7.07 -3.81
N ALA A 72 0.70 6.19 -4.19
CA ALA A 72 2.05 6.16 -3.62
C ALA A 72 2.92 7.11 -4.45
N GLU A 73 3.15 8.29 -3.88
CA GLU A 73 3.89 9.38 -4.50
C GLU A 73 5.40 9.13 -4.49
N SER A 74 6.19 10.05 -5.04
CA SER A 74 7.64 9.95 -5.02
C SER A 74 8.18 9.84 -3.58
N GLY A 75 8.93 8.77 -3.29
CA GLY A 75 9.39 8.44 -1.94
C GLY A 75 8.35 7.72 -1.06
N GLY A 76 7.09 7.69 -1.49
CA GLY A 76 6.00 6.95 -0.87
C GLY A 76 6.19 5.45 -0.98
N THR A 77 5.93 4.73 0.12
CA THR A 77 6.01 3.27 0.17
C THR A 77 4.73 2.65 0.71
N LEU A 78 4.09 1.79 -0.07
CA LEU A 78 3.09 0.84 0.40
C LEU A 78 3.77 -0.49 0.69
N LYS A 79 4.02 -0.77 1.97
CA LYS A 79 4.58 -2.03 2.44
C LYS A 79 3.47 -3.00 2.79
N ASN A 80 3.55 -4.24 2.29
CA ASN A 80 2.50 -5.22 2.48
C ASN A 80 3.02 -6.58 2.94
N SER A 81 2.53 -7.02 4.11
CA SER A 81 2.59 -8.41 4.59
C SER A 81 1.18 -8.91 4.97
N GLY A 82 0.13 -8.17 4.60
CA GLY A 82 -1.28 -8.50 4.78
C GLY A 82 -2.04 -8.38 3.46
N THR A 83 -3.33 -8.05 3.52
CA THR A 83 -4.17 -8.01 2.31
C THR A 83 -4.40 -6.58 1.83
N VAL A 84 -4.27 -6.35 0.52
CA VAL A 84 -4.68 -5.08 -0.12
C VAL A 84 -5.75 -5.40 -1.16
N ASN A 85 -6.99 -5.04 -0.86
CA ASN A 85 -8.14 -5.21 -1.75
C ASN A 85 -8.32 -3.95 -2.59
N THR A 86 -8.10 -4.05 -3.90
CA THR A 86 -8.19 -2.90 -4.81
C THR A 86 -9.42 -3.03 -5.69
N THR A 87 -10.50 -2.33 -5.34
CA THR A 87 -11.69 -2.15 -6.19
C THR A 87 -11.72 -0.75 -6.82
N GLY A 88 -11.16 0.25 -6.12
CA GLY A 88 -10.85 1.57 -6.66
C GLY A 88 -9.52 1.59 -7.43
N THR A 89 -8.83 2.72 -7.40
CA THR A 89 -7.54 2.91 -8.06
C THR A 89 -6.38 2.89 -7.06
N LEU A 90 -5.30 2.22 -7.43
CA LEU A 90 -4.02 2.22 -6.73
C LEU A 90 -2.94 2.59 -7.74
N THR A 91 -2.29 3.73 -7.55
CA THR A 91 -1.26 4.23 -8.46
C THR A 91 0.08 4.35 -7.74
N PHE A 92 1.13 3.86 -8.37
CA PHE A 92 2.51 4.11 -7.96
C PHE A 92 3.11 5.14 -8.91
N ALA A 93 3.33 6.35 -8.40
CA ALA A 93 3.94 7.44 -9.15
C ALA A 93 5.44 7.20 -9.40
N SER A 94 6.10 8.13 -10.10
CA SER A 94 7.55 8.05 -10.31
C SER A 94 8.29 8.11 -8.97
N GLY A 95 9.10 7.09 -8.66
CA GLY A 95 9.74 6.93 -7.36
C GLY A 95 8.82 6.42 -6.23
N GLY A 96 7.54 6.18 -6.52
CA GLY A 96 6.62 5.50 -5.62
C GLY A 96 6.87 4.00 -5.61
N LYS A 97 6.71 3.38 -4.43
CA LYS A 97 7.12 2.00 -4.19
C LYS A 97 6.02 1.14 -3.60
N TYR A 98 5.89 -0.07 -4.13
CA TYR A 98 5.30 -1.20 -3.43
C TYR A 98 6.39 -2.11 -2.89
N GLN A 99 6.27 -2.51 -1.62
CA GLN A 99 7.18 -3.48 -1.01
C GLN A 99 6.41 -4.71 -0.53
N HIS A 100 6.67 -5.85 -1.15
CA HIS A 100 6.13 -7.15 -0.76
C HIS A 100 7.02 -7.78 0.31
N THR A 101 6.54 -7.81 1.55
CA THR A 101 7.32 -8.22 2.74
C THR A 101 6.78 -9.46 3.41
N TYR A 102 6.11 -10.32 2.64
CA TYR A 102 5.73 -11.65 3.10
C TYR A 102 6.96 -12.54 3.29
N THR A 103 6.95 -13.37 4.34
CA THR A 103 8.09 -14.23 4.68
C THR A 103 7.80 -15.72 4.54
N THR A 104 6.58 -16.17 4.87
CA THR A 104 6.20 -17.59 4.91
C THR A 104 5.03 -17.96 3.99
N SER A 105 4.23 -16.99 3.55
CA SER A 105 3.14 -17.20 2.59
C SER A 105 3.40 -16.42 1.30
N ALA A 106 2.81 -16.86 0.19
CA ALA A 106 3.04 -16.23 -1.12
C ALA A 106 2.46 -14.81 -1.20
N GLY A 107 1.32 -14.55 -0.55
CA GLY A 107 0.63 -13.26 -0.67
C GLY A 107 0.24 -12.91 -2.11
N THR A 108 -0.27 -11.69 -2.27
CA THR A 108 -0.64 -11.14 -3.58
C THR A 108 -0.14 -9.70 -3.68
N ILE A 109 0.48 -9.38 -4.81
CA ILE A 109 0.75 -8.01 -5.23
C ILE A 109 -0.59 -7.42 -5.69
N PRO A 110 -1.11 -6.35 -5.07
CA PRO A 110 -2.38 -5.76 -5.48
C PRO A 110 -2.30 -5.26 -6.92
N THR A 111 -3.44 -5.31 -7.62
CA THR A 111 -3.55 -4.66 -8.93
C THR A 111 -3.36 -3.17 -8.78
N GLY A 112 -2.45 -2.58 -9.57
CA GLY A 112 -2.15 -1.17 -9.54
C GLY A 112 -1.69 -0.64 -10.89
N THR A 113 -1.66 0.69 -11.00
CA THR A 113 -1.06 1.42 -12.13
C THR A 113 0.38 1.77 -11.78
N TRP A 114 1.33 1.35 -12.60
CA TRP A 114 2.77 1.51 -12.36
C TRP A 114 3.32 2.55 -13.32
N ASN A 115 3.45 3.79 -12.86
CA ASN A 115 3.96 4.88 -13.70
C ASN A 115 5.46 4.73 -13.96
N ALA A 116 5.96 5.45 -14.96
CA ALA A 116 7.39 5.48 -15.26
C ALA A 116 8.22 5.91 -14.05
N GLY A 117 9.19 5.08 -13.65
CA GLY A 117 10.02 5.26 -12.46
C GLY A 117 9.46 4.62 -11.18
N SER A 118 8.27 4.02 -11.19
CA SER A 118 7.73 3.29 -10.03
C SER A 118 8.49 1.98 -9.76
N ILE A 119 8.36 1.47 -8.54
CA ILE A 119 9.13 0.31 -8.05
C ILE A 119 8.20 -0.72 -7.42
N CYS A 120 8.26 -1.96 -7.90
CA CYS A 120 7.77 -3.14 -7.20
C CYS A 120 8.98 -3.91 -6.64
N GLU A 121 9.01 -4.13 -5.34
CA GLU A 121 10.13 -4.75 -4.64
C GLU A 121 9.65 -5.93 -3.78
N ILE A 122 10.20 -7.13 -4.03
CA ILE A 122 10.00 -8.32 -3.21
C ILE A 122 11.20 -8.47 -2.27
N THR A 123 11.01 -8.54 -0.94
CA THR A 123 12.12 -8.49 0.04
C THR A 123 12.02 -9.45 1.23
N GLY A 124 10.92 -10.20 1.39
CA GLY A 124 10.64 -10.94 2.63
C GLY A 124 11.00 -12.42 2.65
N TYR A 125 11.27 -13.05 1.51
CA TYR A 125 11.45 -14.51 1.43
C TYR A 125 12.86 -14.95 1.86
N THR A 126 12.97 -15.64 3.00
CA THR A 126 14.26 -16.15 3.52
C THR A 126 14.60 -17.56 3.06
N THR A 127 13.62 -18.28 2.52
CA THR A 127 13.80 -19.56 1.82
C THR A 127 13.05 -19.47 0.50
N TYR A 128 13.62 -19.99 -0.58
CA TYR A 128 12.86 -20.24 -1.80
C TYR A 128 11.64 -21.06 -1.40
N ASN A 129 10.44 -20.49 -1.52
CA ASN A 129 9.23 -21.13 -1.03
C ASN A 129 8.99 -22.42 -1.85
N THR A 130 9.35 -23.56 -1.27
CA THR A 130 9.18 -24.89 -1.87
C THR A 130 7.74 -25.40 -1.79
N ALA A 131 6.80 -24.61 -1.24
CA ALA A 131 5.39 -24.94 -1.08
C ALA A 131 4.46 -24.29 -2.12
N ASN A 132 4.95 -24.07 -3.35
CA ASN A 132 4.16 -23.68 -4.54
C ASN A 132 3.37 -22.37 -4.42
N SER A 133 4.04 -21.25 -4.69
CA SER A 133 3.73 -20.34 -5.81
C SER A 133 4.43 -19.00 -5.56
N PRO A 134 4.96 -18.34 -6.60
CA PRO A 134 5.37 -16.94 -6.46
C PRO A 134 4.16 -16.08 -6.02
N PRO A 135 4.38 -14.85 -5.54
CA PRO A 135 3.28 -13.94 -5.23
C PRO A 135 2.24 -13.90 -6.35
N GLY A 136 0.96 -13.88 -5.99
CA GLY A 136 -0.09 -13.54 -6.94
C GLY A 136 0.10 -12.13 -7.50
N GLY A 137 -0.53 -11.82 -8.63
CA GLY A 137 -0.55 -10.46 -9.18
C GLY A 137 0.73 -10.05 -9.94
N LEU A 138 1.59 -11.01 -10.31
CA LEU A 138 2.79 -10.75 -11.11
C LEU A 138 2.50 -10.39 -12.58
N ALA A 139 1.30 -10.67 -13.09
CA ALA A 139 0.89 -10.34 -14.45
C ALA A 139 0.43 -8.87 -14.55
N GLN A 140 1.33 -7.95 -14.23
CA GLN A 140 1.11 -6.50 -14.32
C GLN A 140 2.26 -5.83 -15.07
N ASN A 141 2.01 -4.63 -15.60
CA ASN A 141 3.02 -3.84 -16.29
C ASN A 141 3.87 -3.07 -15.28
N PHE A 142 4.64 -3.75 -14.43
CA PHE A 142 5.58 -3.10 -13.51
C PHE A 142 6.60 -2.28 -14.30
N TYR A 143 6.98 -1.10 -13.79
CA TYR A 143 8.06 -0.32 -14.40
C TYR A 143 9.44 -0.85 -13.98
N ASN A 144 9.79 -0.71 -12.69
CA ASN A 144 10.94 -1.41 -12.11
C ASN A 144 10.44 -2.55 -11.23
N PHE A 145 10.92 -3.77 -11.48
CA PHE A 145 10.64 -4.92 -10.62
C PHE A 145 11.96 -5.48 -10.07
N THR A 146 12.01 -5.65 -8.75
CA THR A 146 13.18 -6.18 -8.04
C THR A 146 12.76 -7.29 -7.10
N TRP A 147 13.59 -8.34 -7.00
CA TRP A 147 13.42 -9.43 -6.06
C TRP A 147 14.74 -9.61 -5.32
N ASN A 148 14.71 -9.34 -4.01
CA ASN A 148 15.83 -9.37 -3.09
C ASN A 148 15.67 -10.47 -2.04
#